data_AF-A0A1A2LDQ4-F1
#
_entry.id   AF-A0A1A2LDQ4-F1
#
_cell.length_a   1.000
_cell.length_b   1.000
_cell.length_c   1.000
_cell.angle_alpha   90.00
_cell.angle_beta   90.00
_cell.angle_gamma   90.00
#
_symmetry.space_group_name_H-M   'P 1'
#
loop_
_entity.id
_entity.type
_entity.pdbx_description
1 polymer ?
#
loop_
_entity_poly.entity_id
_entity_poly.type
_entity_poly.pdbx_seq_one_letter_code
_entity_poly.pdbx_strand_id
1 'polypeptide(L)' 'MNMVEIFFGIITRQAIRRGTFTDVTELQDAIRTYVDSYNHRARTFAWTKSADELLGKINRKSINNTRH' A
#
# COMPACT_ATOMS: atom_id res chain seq x y z
N MET A 1 14.81 -1.61 -1.86
CA MET A 1 13.89 -0.46 -1.86
C MET A 1 12.66 -0.83 -2.65
N ASN A 2 11.62 -1.27 -1.96
CA ASN A 2 10.32 -1.61 -2.52
C ASN A 2 9.45 -0.35 -2.63
N MET A 3 8.51 -0.33 -3.59
CA MET A 3 7.58 0.78 -3.77
C MET A 3 6.72 1.04 -2.52
N VAL A 4 6.39 -0.03 -1.79
CA VAL A 4 5.68 0.06 -0.50
C VAL A 4 6.48 0.85 0.53
N GLU A 5 7.79 0.59 0.65
CA GLU A 5 8.68 1.30 1.57
C GLU A 5 8.81 2.78 1.18
N ILE A 6 8.88 3.07 -0.12
CA ILE A 6 8.92 4.45 -0.63
C ILE A 6 7.62 5.18 -0.30
N PHE A 7 6.46 4.56 -0.54
CA PHE A 7 5.15 5.13 -0.22
C PHE A 7 5.05 5.49 1.27
N PHE A 8 5.41 4.57 2.17
CA PHE A 8 5.43 4.84 3.62
C PHE A 8 6.38 5.99 3.99
N GLY A 9 7.54 6.09 3.33
CA GLY A 9 8.47 7.19 3.52
C GLY A 9 7.94 8.56 3.05
N ILE A 10 7.02 8.59 2.07
CA ILE A 10 6.41 9.84 1.58
C ILE A 10 5.29 10.28 2.52
N ILE A 11 4.32 9.41 2.82
CA ILE A 11 3.20 9.75 3.72
C ILE A 11 3.69 10.14 5.12
N THR A 12 4.72 9.47 5.63
CA THR A 12 5.33 9.81 6.93
C THR A 12 5.89 11.24 6.91
N ARG A 13 6.56 11.65 5.83
CA ARG A 13 7.14 13.00 5.73
C ARG A 13 6.10 14.09 5.49
N GLN A 14 5.05 13.79 4.73
CA GLN A 14 4.08 14.81 4.29
C GLN A 14 2.89 14.96 5.24
N ALA A 15 2.34 13.87 5.76
CA ALA A 15 1.14 13.90 6.58
C ALA A 15 1.43 13.69 8.07
N ILE A 16 2.29 12.71 8.40
CA ILE A 16 2.43 12.26 9.80
C ILE A 16 3.42 13.12 10.59
N ARG A 17 4.61 13.40 10.05
CA ARG A 17 5.68 14.11 10.78
C ARG A 17 5.39 15.60 11.05
N ARG A 18 4.43 16.18 10.32
CA ARG A 18 3.99 17.57 10.50
C ARG A 18 2.64 17.70 11.20
N GLY A 19 1.91 16.59 11.38
CA GLY A 19 0.64 16.58 12.07
C GLY A 19 0.83 16.49 13.58
N THR A 20 0.04 17.25 14.33
CA THR A 20 -0.19 17.00 15.75
C THR A 20 -1.56 16.37 15.84
N PHE A 21 -1.60 15.12 16.33
CA PHE A 21 -2.84 14.35 16.41
C PHE A 21 -3.23 14.18 17.88
N THR A 22 -4.46 14.54 18.20
CA THR A 22 -4.97 14.51 19.58
C THR A 22 -5.55 13.13 19.93
N ASP A 23 -5.97 12.37 18.91
CA ASP A 23 -6.49 11.01 19.02
C ASP A 23 -6.10 10.16 17.80
N VAL A 24 -6.14 8.83 17.96
CA VAL A 24 -5.86 7.88 16.88
C VAL A 24 -6.83 8.01 15.70
N THR A 25 -8.07 8.40 15.95
CA THR A 25 -9.09 8.59 14.92
C THR A 25 -8.70 9.73 13.98
N GLU A 26 -8.13 10.80 14.52
CA GLU A 26 -7.66 11.96 13.75
C GLU A 26 -6.45 11.59 12.87
N LEU A 27 -5.54 10.77 13.40
CA LEU A 27 -4.43 10.21 12.60
C LEU A 27 -4.97 9.33 11.46
N GLN A 28 -5.95 8.47 11.72
CA GLN A 28 -6.55 7.60 10.70
C GLN A 28 -7.24 8.42 9.61
N ASP A 29 -7.95 9.48 9.97
CA ASP A 29 -8.60 10.36 9.01
C ASP A 29 -7.59 11.11 8.13
N ALA A 30 -6.53 11.65 8.74
CA ALA A 30 -5.45 12.31 8.00
C ALA A 30 -4.75 11.36 7.01
N ILE A 31 -4.53 10.10 7.40
CA ILE A 31 -3.99 9.07 6.52
C ILE A 31 -4.96 8.78 5.37
N ARG A 32 -6.25 8.60 5.63
CA ARG A 32 -7.27 8.33 4.59
C ARG A 32 -7.37 9.48 3.60
N THR A 33 -7.43 10.72 4.09
CA THR A 33 -7.46 11.93 3.27
C THR A 33 -6.22 12.04 2.40
N TYR A 34 -5.04 11.74 2.95
CA TYR A 34 -3.80 11.71 2.18
C TYR A 34 -3.83 10.64 1.08
N VAL A 35 -4.28 9.41 1.40
CA VAL A 35 -4.38 8.31 0.43
C VAL A 35 -5.31 8.65 -0.72
N ASP A 36 -6.47 9.25 -0.45
CA ASP A 36 -7.43 9.68 -1.47
C ASP A 36 -6.80 10.72 -2.42
N SER A 37 -6.22 11.77 -1.85
CA SER A 37 -5.54 12.83 -2.60
C SER A 37 -4.36 12.30 -3.42
N TYR A 38 -3.59 11.37 -2.84
CA TYR A 38 -2.47 10.71 -3.51
C TYR A 38 -2.97 9.85 -4.67
N ASN A 39 -4.02 9.04 -4.47
CA ASN A 39 -4.60 8.20 -5.52
C ASN A 39 -5.19 9.01 -6.68
N HIS A 40 -5.74 10.20 -6.42
CA HIS A 40 -6.25 11.08 -7.47
C HIS A 40 -5.14 11.57 -8.42
N ARG A 41 -3.91 11.69 -7.91
CA ARG A 41 -2.73 12.14 -8.68
C ARG A 41 -1.83 10.99 -9.13
N ALA A 42 -1.89 9.87 -8.43
CA ALA A 42 -1.06 8.72 -8.71
C ALA A 42 -1.48 8.12 -10.03
N ARG A 43 -0.51 7.96 -10.94
CA ARG A 43 -0.75 7.19 -12.15
C ARG A 43 -0.99 5.75 -11.73
N THR A 44 -2.14 5.21 -12.09
CA THR A 44 -2.48 3.82 -11.83
C THR A 44 -1.36 2.95 -12.39
N PHE A 45 -0.87 2.00 -11.60
CA PHE A 45 0.04 0.99 -12.11
C PHE A 45 -0.74 0.17 -13.14
N ALA A 46 -0.37 0.31 -14.41
CA ALA A 46 -0.87 -0.58 -15.44
C ALA A 46 -0.33 -1.98 -15.13
N TRP A 47 -1.21 -2.85 -14.64
CA TRP A 47 -0.85 -4.24 -14.40
C TRP A 47 -0.39 -4.85 -15.72
N THR A 48 0.90 -5.10 -15.85
CA THR A 48 1.48 -5.73 -17.05
C THR A 48 1.02 -7.18 -17.19
N LYS A 49 0.52 -7.77 -16.10
CA LYS A 49 -0.01 -9.13 -16.05
C LYS A 49 -1.52 -9.12 -15.84
N SER A 50 -2.23 -9.89 -16.64
CA SER A 50 -3.67 -10.11 -16.51
C SER A 50 -4.01 -10.74 -15.16
N ALA A 51 -5.23 -10.47 -14.65
CA ALA A 51 -5.71 -11.01 -13.37
C ALA A 51 -5.58 -12.54 -13.29
N ASP A 52 -5.79 -13.26 -14.39
CA ASP A 52 -5.63 -14.71 -14.50
C ASP A 52 -4.19 -15.18 -14.19
N GLU A 53 -3.18 -14.49 -14.71
CA GLU A 53 -1.77 -14.80 -14.43
C GLU A 53 -1.40 -14.59 -12.95
N LEU A 54 -2.05 -13.64 -12.29
CA LEU A 54 -1.87 -13.38 -10.85
C LEU A 54 -2.54 -14.48 -10.02
N LEU A 55 -3.77 -14.85 -10.35
CA LEU A 55 -4.52 -15.91 -9.68
C LEU A 55 -3.82 -17.27 -9.82
N GLY A 56 -3.31 -17.60 -11.01
CA GLY A 56 -2.53 -18.81 -11.24
C GLY A 56 -1.24 -18.86 -10.39
N LYS A 57 -0.57 -17.72 -10.19
CA LYS A 57 0.61 -17.61 -9.32
C LYS A 57 0.28 -17.72 -7.82
N ILE A 58 -0.83 -17.12 -7.38
CA ILE A 58 -1.29 -17.21 -5.99
C ILE A 58 -1.66 -18.66 -5.66
N ASN A 59 -2.40 -19.32 -6.55
CA ASN A 59 -2.80 -20.71 -6.37
C ASN A 59 -1.60 -21.68 -6.38
N ARG A 60 -0.58 -21.41 -7.21
CA ARG A 60 0.67 -22.19 -7.23
C ARG A 60 1.48 -22.07 -5.93
N LYS A 61 1.29 -21.01 -5.15
CA LYS A 61 2.03 -20.79 -3.89
C LYS A 61 1.43 -21.54 -2.69
N SER A 62 0.35 -22.30 -2.87
CA SER A 62 -0.35 -23.03 -1.80
C SER A 62 -0.06 -24.54 -1.76
N ILE A 63 1.06 -25.02 -2.32
CA ILE A 63 1.47 -26.43 -2.20
C ILE A 63 2.98 -26.59 -1.97
N ASN A 64 3.49 -26.06 -0.86
CA ASN A 64 4.75 -26.56 -0.30
C ASN A 64 4.76 -26.36 1.22
N ASN A 65 3.79 -26.99 1.88
CA ASN A 65 4.00 -27.55 3.21
C ASN A 65 4.93 -28.76 3.06
N THR A 66 6.23 -28.51 2.90
CA THR A 66 7.25 -29.55 3.06
C THR A 66 7.40 -29.80 4.55
N ARG A 67 6.72 -30.84 5.05
CA ARG A 67 7.10 -31.48 6.30
C ARG A 67 8.53 -32.00 6.12
N HIS A 68 9.45 -31.56 6.97
CA HIS A 68 10.67 -32.28 7.28
C HIS A 68 10.90 -32.18 8.79
#